data_AF-G7JNC2-F1
#
_entry.id   AF-G7JNC2-F1
#
_cell.length_a   1.000
_cell.length_b   1.000
_cell.length_c   1.000
_cell.angle_alpha   90.00
_cell.angle_beta   90.00
_cell.angle_gamma   90.00
#
_symmetry.space_group_name_H-M   'P 1'
#
loop_
_entity.id
_entity.type
_entity.pdbx_description
1 polymer ?
#
loop_
_entity_poly.entity_id
_entity_poly.type
_entity_poly.pdbx_seq_one_letter_code
_entity_poly.pdbx_strand_id
1 'polypeptide(L)' 'MECMHRFCKVCIDKCMRRGTNECPTCRTHFPSRRALRDDPNYDALIAAIYPNIDKVEKEEEALLEEEFSQLKKVPRKF' A
#
# COMPACT_ATOMS: atom_id res chain seq x y z
N MET A 1 -15.48 9.86 9.25
CA MET A 1 -15.02 8.68 8.50
C MET A 1 -16.24 8.04 7.89
N GLU A 2 -16.46 8.20 6.59
CA GLU A 2 -17.69 7.68 5.95
C GLU A 2 -17.61 6.19 5.58
N CYS A 3 -16.41 5.64 5.34
CA CYS A 3 -16.27 4.27 4.83
C CYS A 3 -15.30 3.34 5.60
N MET A 4 -14.57 3.83 6.62
CA MET A 4 -13.63 3.07 7.47
C MET A 4 -12.57 2.20 6.73
N HIS A 5 -12.31 2.48 5.46
CA HIS A 5 -11.22 1.82 4.72
C HIS A 5 -9.85 2.34 5.18
N ARG A 6 -8.94 1.41 5.46
CA ARG A 6 -7.57 1.68 5.92
C ARG A 6 -6.59 1.61 4.76
N PHE A 7 -5.59 2.48 4.79
CA PHE A 7 -4.56 2.58 3.77
C PHE A 7 -3.22 2.95 4.42
N CYS A 8 -2.11 2.56 3.82
CA CYS A 8 -0.80 3.08 4.21
C CYS A 8 -0.77 4.60 3.99
N LYS A 9 -0.12 5.33 4.91
CA LYS A 9 -0.02 6.80 4.86
C LYS A 9 0.51 7.30 3.53
N VAL A 10 1.56 6.66 3.01
CA VAL A 10 2.19 7.02 1.74
C VAL A 10 1.23 6.80 0.55
N CYS A 11 0.48 5.71 0.57
CA CYS A 11 -0.42 5.34 -0.52
C CYS A 11 -1.61 6.30 -0.60
N ILE A 12 -2.27 6.58 0.53
CA ILE A 12 -3.41 7.51 0.54
C ILE A 12 -2.98 8.94 0.24
N ASP A 13 -1.81 9.37 0.71
CA ASP A 13 -1.27 10.69 0.40
C ASP A 13 -0.98 10.85 -1.09
N LYS A 14 -0.42 9.82 -1.74
CA LYS A 14 -0.23 9.80 -3.21
C LYS A 14 -1.57 9.89 -3.94
N CYS A 15 -2.57 9.11 -3.54
CA CYS A 15 -3.90 9.16 -4.13
C CYS A 15 -4.55 10.55 -4.00
N MET A 16 -4.51 11.14 -2.80
CA MET A 16 -5.09 12.48 -2.55
C MET A 16 -4.41 13.58 -3.39
N ARG A 17 -3.11 13.47 -3.65
CA ARG A 17 -2.38 14.42 -4.53
C ARG A 17 -2.86 14.38 -5.98
N ARG A 18 -3.46 13.27 -6.44
CA ARG A 18 -4.02 13.17 -7.80
C ARG A 18 -5.37 13.88 -7.94
N GLY A 19 -5.98 14.32 -6.83
CA GLY A 19 -7.16 15.18 -6.85
C GLY A 19 -8.50 14.47 -7.12
N THR A 20 -8.57 13.14 -7.03
CA THR A 20 -9.82 12.39 -7.26
C THR A 20 -10.81 12.52 -6.11
N ASN A 21 -10.35 12.84 -4.89
CA ASN A 21 -11.20 13.03 -3.70
C ASN A 21 -12.21 11.90 -3.47
N GLU A 22 -11.82 10.66 -3.79
CA GLU A 22 -12.67 9.47 -3.71
C GLU A 22 -11.91 8.32 -3.06
N CYS A 23 -12.65 7.42 -2.41
CA CYS A 23 -12.09 6.23 -1.81
C CYS A 23 -11.51 5.28 -2.84
N PRO A 24 -10.22 4.88 -2.72
CA PRO A 24 -9.63 3.88 -3.60
C PRO A 24 -10.39 2.55 -3.59
N THR A 25 -11.09 2.23 -2.50
CA THR A 25 -11.83 0.96 -2.35
C THR A 25 -13.29 1.07 -2.78
N CYS A 26 -14.03 2.05 -2.28
CA CYS A 26 -15.49 2.11 -2.46
C CYS A 26 -16.00 3.34 -3.21
N ARG A 27 -15.09 4.22 -3.68
CA ARG A 27 -15.40 5.48 -4.38
C ARG A 27 -16.30 6.46 -3.63
N THR A 28 -16.55 6.25 -2.34
CA THR A 28 -17.18 7.28 -1.49
C THR A 28 -16.35 8.56 -1.56
N HIS A 29 -17.02 9.67 -1.88
CA HIS A 29 -16.38 10.96 -2.01
C HIS A 29 -15.89 11.47 -0.64
N PHE A 30 -14.69 12.06 -0.59
CA PHE A 30 -14.18 12.74 0.60
C PHE A 30 -13.70 14.14 0.25
N PRO A 31 -14.19 15.18 0.95
CA PRO A 31 -13.94 16.56 0.55
C PRO A 31 -12.50 17.03 0.75
N SER A 32 -11.72 16.39 1.63
CA SER A 32 -10.32 16.75 1.87
C SER A 32 -9.58 15.70 2.70
N ARG A 33 -8.26 15.87 2.84
CA ARG A 33 -7.40 15.08 3.74
C ARG A 33 -7.91 15.05 5.19
N ARG A 34 -8.66 16.07 5.64
CA ARG A 34 -9.23 16.11 7.00
C ARG A 34 -10.28 15.03 7.25
N ALA A 35 -10.78 14.34 6.23
CA ALA A 35 -11.67 13.19 6.37
C ALA A 35 -10.94 11.91 6.82
N LEU A 36 -9.61 11.86 6.66
CA LEU A 36 -8.74 10.76 7.07
C LEU A 36 -8.23 10.98 8.52
N ARG A 37 -7.91 9.88 9.21
CA ARG A 37 -7.22 9.90 10.51
C ARG A 37 -6.17 8.80 10.51
N ASP A 38 -5.11 9.02 11.28
CA ASP A 38 -4.16 7.98 11.63
C ASP A 38 -4.83 7.01 12.64
N ASP A 39 -4.53 5.71 12.54
CA ASP A 39 -5.11 4.65 13.39
C ASP A 39 -3.98 3.89 14.12
N PRO A 40 -3.40 4.48 15.18
CA PRO A 40 -2.23 3.92 15.86
C PRO A 40 -2.52 2.57 16.54
N ASN A 41 -3.80 2.28 16.85
CA ASN A 41 -4.19 1.00 17.43
C ASN A 41 -4.10 -0.13 16.39
N TYR A 42 -4.49 0.16 15.14
CA TYR A 42 -4.33 -0.80 14.05
C TYR A 42 -2.85 -0.99 13.69
N ASP A 43 -2.06 0.08 13.71
CA ASP A 43 -0.60 -0.02 13.50
C ASP A 43 0.06 -0.90 14.57
N ALA A 44 -0.33 -0.74 15.84
CA ALA A 44 0.14 -1.59 16.93
C ALA A 44 -0.26 -3.05 16.77
N LEU A 45 -1.49 -3.32 16.29
CA LEU A 45 -1.95 -4.68 16.00
C LEU A 45 -1.13 -5.34 14.89
N ILE A 46 -0.85 -4.61 13.81
CA ILE A 46 0.01 -5.11 12.73
C ILE A 46 1.40 -5.44 13.27
N ALA A 47 2.00 -4.53 14.06
CA ALA A 47 3.33 -4.73 14.64
C ALA A 47 3.39 -5.92 15.62
N ALA A 48 2.29 -6.20 16.33
CA ALA A 48 2.19 -7.36 17.22
C ALA A 48 2.13 -8.70 16.45
N ILE A 49 1.46 -8.72 15.29
CA ILE A 49 1.32 -9.93 14.44
C ILE A 49 2.58 -10.12 13.59
N TYR A 50 3.14 -9.03 13.07
CA TYR A 50 4.32 -9.00 12.22
C TYR A 50 5.40 -8.11 12.87
N PRO A 51 6.22 -8.65 13.78
CA PRO A 51 7.21 -7.86 14.50
C PRO A 51 8.40 -7.39 13.65
N ASN A 52 8.64 -8.00 12.49
CA ASN A 52 9.76 -7.67 11.59
C ASN A 52 9.30 -7.47 10.14
N ILE A 53 8.35 -6.56 9.92
CA ILE A 53 7.78 -6.26 8.58
C ILE A 53 8.89 -5.91 7.58
N ASP A 54 9.84 -5.05 7.97
CA ASP A 54 10.95 -4.62 7.11
C ASP A 54 11.80 -5.78 6.57
N LYS A 55 11.93 -6.86 7.37
CA LYS A 55 12.67 -8.04 6.93
C LYS A 55 11.88 -8.79 5.86
N VAL A 56 10.58 -8.97 6.07
CA VAL A 56 9.70 -9.66 5.13
C VAL A 56 9.59 -8.87 3.82
N GLU A 57 9.41 -7.55 3.89
CA GLU A 57 9.34 -6.70 2.70
C GLU A 57 10.62 -6.76 1.87
N LYS A 58 11.81 -6.74 2.51
CA LYS A 58 13.09 -6.88 1.80
C LYS A 58 13.29 -8.25 1.18
N GLU A 59 12.90 -9.30 1.90
CA GLU A 59 12.97 -10.67 1.37
C GLU A 59 12.05 -10.83 0.15
N GLU A 60 10.83 -10.30 0.21
CA GLU A 60 9.89 -10.28 -0.92
C GLU A 60 10.43 -9.46 -2.09
N GLU A 61 10.96 -8.26 -1.84
CA GLU A 61 11.53 -7.41 -2.88
C GLU A 61 12.73 -8.08 -3.58
N ALA A 62 13.60 -8.73 -2.81
CA ALA A 62 14.73 -9.50 -3.36
C ALA A 62 14.27 -10.66 -4.23
N LEU A 63 13.28 -11.43 -3.78
CA LEU A 63 12.70 -12.54 -4.55
C LEU A 63 12.07 -12.06 -5.86
N LEU A 64 11.30 -10.97 -5.81
CA LEU A 64 10.70 -10.37 -7.00
C LEU A 64 11.78 -9.89 -7.97
N GLU A 65 12.84 -9.25 -7.48
CA GLU A 65 13.93 -8.77 -8.33
C GLU A 65 14.69 -9.93 -9.02
N GLU A 66 14.89 -11.04 -8.32
CA GLU A 66 15.42 -12.28 -8.89
C GLU A 66 14.51 -12.86 -9.97
N GLU A 67 13.20 -12.97 -9.70
CA GLU A 67 12.20 -13.45 -10.67
C GLU A 67 12.16 -12.58 -11.92
N PHE A 68 12.09 -11.25 -11.76
CA PHE A 68 12.11 -10.30 -12.88
C PHE A 68 13.42 -10.40 -13.68
N SER A 69 14.55 -10.63 -13.00
CA SER A 69 15.85 -10.83 -13.66
C SER A 69 15.92 -12.14 -14.45
N GLN A 70 15.23 -13.19 -14.01
CA GLN A 70 15.11 -14.45 -14.74
C GLN A 70 14.17 -14.32 -15.94
N LEU A 71 13.02 -13.64 -15.79
CA LEU A 71 12.07 -13.38 -16.88
C LEU A 71 12.69 -12.58 -18.02
N LYS A 72 13.56 -11.60 -17.71
CA LYS A 72 14.31 -10.83 -18.72
C LYS A 72 15.28 -11.68 -19.55
N LYS A 73 15.70 -12.85 -19.05
CA LYS A 73 16.60 -13.79 -19.76
C LYS A 73 15.85 -14.73 -20.69
N VAL A 74 14.52 -14.79 -20.62
CA VAL A 74 13.71 -15.59 -21.53
C VAL A 74 13.64 -14.86 -22.86
N PRO A 75 14.25 -15.36 -23.95
CA PRO A 75 14.10 -14.75 -25.26
C PRO A 75 12.62 -14.80 -25.64
N ARG A 76 12.06 -13.65 -26.02
CA ARG A 76 10.73 -13.62 -26.66
C ARG A 76 10.84 -14.44 -27.94
N LYS A 77 10.34 -15.67 -27.93
CA LYS A 77 10.14 -16.46 -29.14
C LYS A 77 9.13 -15.68 -29.99
N PHE A 78 9.62 -15.15 -31.11
CA PHE A 78 8.80 -14.68 -32.22
C PHE A 78 8.05 -15.85 -32.84
#